data_AF-A0A9P8AQN7-F1
#
_entry.id   AF-A0A9P8AQN7-F1
#
_cell.length_a   1.000
_cell.length_b   1.000
_cell.length_c   1.000
_cell.angle_alpha   90.00
_cell.angle_beta   90.00
_cell.angle_gamma   90.00
#
_symmetry.space_group_name_H-M   'P 1'
#
loop_
_entity.id
_entity.type
_entity.pdbx_description
1 polymer ?
#
loop_
_entity_poly.entity_id
_entity_poly.type
_entity_poly.pdbx_seq_one_letter_code
_entity_poly.pdbx_strand_id
1 'polypeptide(L)'
;MDPDRKSTVSSFYGRKGSADALNDDYPSPTGNNYGSQRTPRDDASSFFNPDHASRNLDNYGSAGYNRNSFFFAGREEPLKGGQDEEQGNGGFDIYADFNNAGPRYSSALVGNNDGYQPLPPLTPKHKEDSQNTVGPVELVTVPALGPEWQRSELHDMSKAGRREKKRESRQGKWTAWKRGERGMCGKWFTRRVTVFFLFGLAIVVGILLAIMVPRVPSVTINSDTPLANATGDWKTAVPTYFNRSPANFSFPAYADLQLNTGSNILPLIFSNIKGYVYDLDTSREIATGSTGHKTVPAKSFPEFLLPLNFSYIASNDSDATWNNWYDGCRNAAASASGARDSVKFKLILEMDIVGLIGSRSTTTQVTNANCPIELSISAA
;
A
#
# COMPACT_ATOMS: atom_id res chain seq x y z
N MET A 1 -8.83 48.56 13.48
CA MET A 1 -8.26 48.09 14.75
C MET A 1 -9.36 47.37 15.50
N ASP A 2 -9.51 46.07 15.30
CA ASP A 2 -9.15 44.97 16.21
C ASP A 2 -9.23 43.66 15.41
N PRO A 3 -8.51 42.60 15.79
CA PRO A 3 -7.81 41.75 14.82
C PRO A 3 -8.48 40.39 14.53
N ASP A 4 -8.03 39.86 13.40
CA ASP A 4 -8.13 38.50 12.89
C ASP A 4 -8.25 37.36 13.92
N ARG A 5 -9.27 36.51 13.74
CA ARG A 5 -9.24 35.10 14.15
C ARG A 5 -9.40 34.20 12.93
N LYS A 6 -8.26 33.80 12.36
CA LYS A 6 -8.12 32.58 11.56
C LYS A 6 -6.86 31.83 12.02
N SER A 7 -7.05 30.61 12.50
CA SER A 7 -6.06 29.52 12.51
C SER A 7 -6.84 28.20 12.37
N THR A 8 -6.81 27.55 11.21
CA THR A 8 -5.97 26.37 10.85
C THR A 8 -6.22 25.18 11.80
N VAL A 9 -7.06 24.22 11.40
CA VAL A 9 -6.70 22.96 10.70
C VAL A 9 -5.69 22.10 11.48
N SER A 10 -6.14 20.93 11.94
CA SER A 10 -5.33 19.70 11.89
C SER A 10 -6.22 18.45 11.84
N SER A 11 -6.27 17.86 10.66
CA SER A 11 -6.72 16.50 10.38
C SER A 11 -5.64 15.51 10.81
N PHE A 12 -5.85 14.72 11.85
CA PHE A 12 -4.99 13.58 12.21
C PHE A 12 -5.85 12.44 12.82
N TYR A 13 -5.97 11.36 12.03
CA TYR A 13 -6.38 9.96 12.31
C TYR A 13 -7.72 9.61 13.00
N GLY A 14 -8.37 8.57 12.44
CA GLY A 14 -8.94 7.52 13.28
C GLY A 14 -10.42 7.19 13.12
N ARG A 15 -10.83 6.67 11.96
CA ARG A 15 -12.09 5.93 11.78
C ARG A 15 -12.02 4.64 12.63
N LYS A 16 -12.80 4.53 13.69
CA LYS A 16 -13.17 3.26 14.33
C LYS A 16 -14.68 3.07 14.20
N GLY A 17 -15.08 2.21 13.25
CA GLY A 17 -16.41 1.62 13.26
C GLY A 17 -16.42 0.55 14.33
N SER A 18 -17.21 0.75 15.37
CA SER A 18 -17.67 -0.33 16.24
C SER A 18 -19.05 -0.71 15.73
N ALA A 19 -19.12 -1.84 15.03
CA ALA A 19 -20.36 -2.55 14.83
C ALA A 19 -20.56 -3.38 16.10
N ASP A 20 -21.60 -3.04 16.84
CA ASP A 20 -22.10 -3.84 17.94
C ASP A 20 -22.79 -5.08 17.35
N ALA A 21 -22.44 -6.26 17.87
CA ALA A 21 -22.80 -7.56 17.28
C ALA A 21 -23.82 -8.34 18.14
N LEU A 22 -24.53 -7.67 19.05
CA LEU A 22 -25.46 -8.30 20.01
C LEU A 22 -26.65 -7.36 20.33
N ASN A 23 -27.52 -7.12 19.35
CA ASN A 23 -28.90 -6.61 19.44
C ASN A 23 -29.37 -6.46 17.97
N ASP A 24 -30.49 -6.96 17.46
CA ASP A 24 -31.76 -7.32 18.07
C ASP A 24 -32.42 -8.46 17.28
N ASP A 25 -33.34 -9.08 17.99
CA ASP A 25 -34.19 -10.22 17.68
C ASP A 25 -34.93 -10.20 16.34
N TYR A 26 -35.06 -11.42 15.79
CA TYR A 26 -35.97 -11.77 14.70
C TYR A 26 -37.43 -11.80 15.17
N PRO A 27 -38.37 -11.19 14.43
CA PRO A 27 -39.75 -11.65 14.42
C PRO A 27 -40.00 -12.56 13.21
N SER A 28 -40.37 -13.80 13.48
CA SER A 28 -40.91 -14.76 12.51
C SER A 28 -42.34 -14.36 12.08
N PRO A 29 -42.70 -14.42 10.79
CA PRO A 29 -44.10 -14.40 10.39
C PRO A 29 -44.59 -15.82 10.10
N THR A 30 -45.39 -16.34 11.02
CA THR A 30 -46.41 -17.36 10.77
C THR A 30 -47.52 -16.77 9.89
N GLY A 31 -47.98 -17.51 8.87
CA GLY A 31 -49.33 -17.30 8.33
C GLY A 31 -49.46 -17.46 6.82
N ASN A 32 -50.03 -18.58 6.43
CA ASN A 32 -50.61 -18.87 5.12
C ASN A 32 -51.44 -17.70 4.57
N ASN A 33 -51.23 -17.32 3.31
CA ASN A 33 -52.36 -16.95 2.46
C ASN A 33 -52.06 -17.13 0.97
N TYR A 34 -53.03 -17.75 0.30
CA TYR A 34 -53.06 -18.06 -1.12
C TYR A 34 -53.26 -16.81 -1.98
N GLY A 35 -52.66 -16.86 -3.17
CA GLY A 35 -53.28 -16.41 -4.42
C GLY A 35 -53.35 -14.91 -4.68
N SER A 36 -52.57 -14.43 -5.64
CA SER A 36 -53.10 -13.87 -6.89
C SER A 36 -51.99 -13.19 -7.71
N GLN A 37 -52.06 -13.43 -9.01
CA GLN A 37 -51.26 -12.88 -10.09
C GLN A 37 -51.16 -11.36 -10.07
N ARG A 38 -49.99 -10.82 -10.46
CA ARG A 38 -49.84 -9.92 -11.62
C ARG A 38 -48.36 -9.57 -11.87
N THR A 39 -48.06 -9.48 -13.16
CA THR A 39 -46.76 -9.30 -13.81
C THR A 39 -46.32 -7.80 -13.81
N PRO A 40 -45.24 -7.39 -14.50
CA PRO A 40 -44.09 -6.69 -13.92
C PRO A 40 -44.14 -5.17 -14.20
N ARG A 41 -43.43 -4.35 -13.43
CA ARG A 41 -43.18 -2.97 -13.85
C ARG A 41 -41.87 -2.42 -13.27
N ASP A 42 -41.03 -1.99 -14.21
CA ASP A 42 -39.82 -1.22 -13.99
C ASP A 42 -40.18 0.19 -13.52
N ASP A 43 -39.56 0.67 -12.44
CA ASP A 43 -39.59 2.09 -12.08
C ASP A 43 -38.16 2.59 -11.85
N ALA A 44 -37.63 3.16 -12.93
CA ALA A 44 -36.62 4.18 -12.89
C ALA A 44 -37.24 5.52 -12.41
N SER A 45 -36.43 6.30 -11.69
CA SER A 45 -36.57 7.75 -11.44
C SER A 45 -37.74 8.26 -10.60
N SER A 46 -37.41 8.72 -9.38
CA SER A 46 -38.18 9.74 -8.65
C SER A 46 -37.23 10.74 -7.99
N PHE A 47 -36.56 11.55 -8.82
CA PHE A 47 -36.15 12.88 -8.44
C PHE A 47 -37.40 13.78 -8.45
N PHE A 48 -37.53 14.66 -7.45
CA PHE A 48 -38.61 15.64 -7.22
C PHE A 48 -39.83 15.16 -6.43
N ASN A 49 -39.80 15.43 -5.13
CA ASN A 49 -41.00 15.58 -4.30
C ASN A 49 -41.01 17.01 -3.74
N PRO A 50 -41.77 17.96 -4.33
CA PRO A 50 -41.83 19.34 -3.88
C PRO A 50 -43.12 19.59 -3.08
N ASP A 51 -43.29 18.95 -1.92
CA ASP A 51 -44.43 19.21 -1.04
C ASP A 51 -44.03 19.02 0.44
N HIS A 52 -43.44 20.06 1.04
CA HIS A 52 -43.48 20.23 2.49
C HIS A 52 -44.19 21.54 2.80
N ALA A 53 -45.52 21.42 2.88
CA ALA A 53 -46.39 22.40 3.47
C ALA A 53 -46.14 22.53 4.99
N SER A 54 -46.12 23.78 5.40
CA SER A 54 -46.16 24.33 6.74
C SER A 54 -47.08 23.62 7.73
N ARG A 55 -46.57 23.37 8.95
CA ARG A 55 -47.41 23.32 10.15
C ARG A 55 -46.77 24.09 11.31
N ASN A 56 -47.49 25.14 11.71
CA ASN A 56 -47.42 25.89 12.96
C ASN A 56 -47.38 24.93 14.17
N LEU A 57 -46.50 25.18 15.15
CA LEU A 57 -46.71 26.08 16.31
C LEU A 57 -47.84 25.58 17.21
N ASP A 58 -47.44 24.93 18.31
CA ASP A 58 -47.95 25.11 19.68
C ASP A 58 -47.58 23.88 20.53
N ASN A 59 -46.49 23.95 21.29
CA ASN A 59 -46.55 23.50 22.69
C ASN A 59 -45.35 23.96 23.52
N TYR A 60 -45.66 24.61 24.62
CA TYR A 60 -44.76 25.00 25.70
C TYR A 60 -44.19 23.76 26.41
N GLY A 61 -42.87 23.74 26.66
CA GLY A 61 -42.22 22.60 27.32
C GLY A 61 -40.79 22.85 27.77
N SER A 62 -40.64 23.70 28.79
CA SER A 62 -39.62 23.74 29.84
C SER A 62 -38.31 22.95 29.64
N ALA A 63 -37.20 23.67 29.56
CA ALA A 63 -35.83 23.16 29.67
C ALA A 63 -35.56 22.68 31.11
N GLY A 64 -35.67 21.37 31.32
CA GLY A 64 -35.35 20.69 32.58
C GLY A 64 -33.85 20.68 32.86
N TYR A 65 -33.35 21.74 33.49
CA TYR A 65 -32.09 21.70 34.22
C TYR A 65 -32.28 20.92 35.51
N ASN A 66 -31.68 19.73 35.59
CA ASN A 66 -31.71 18.89 36.77
C ASN A 66 -30.75 19.47 37.83
N ARG A 67 -31.31 20.00 38.92
CA ARG A 67 -30.62 20.85 39.92
C ARG A 67 -30.02 20.07 41.10
N ASN A 68 -29.89 18.75 40.99
CA ASN A 68 -29.52 17.87 42.11
C ASN A 68 -28.20 17.07 41.93
N SER A 69 -27.27 17.51 41.08
CA SER A 69 -25.92 16.93 41.05
C SER A 69 -24.85 17.95 41.48
N PHE A 70 -25.02 18.47 42.69
CA PHE A 70 -23.96 19.13 43.45
C PHE A 70 -23.58 18.20 44.62
N PHE A 71 -22.56 17.37 44.42
CA PHE A 71 -21.76 16.86 45.53
C PHE A 71 -20.32 17.32 45.33
N PHE A 72 -19.93 18.18 46.27
CA PHE A 72 -18.60 18.70 46.50
C PHE A 72 -17.82 17.62 47.26
N ALA A 73 -16.74 17.08 46.67
CA ALA A 73 -15.77 16.26 47.39
C ALA A 73 -14.37 16.69 46.97
N GLY A 74 -13.60 17.18 47.95
CA GLY A 74 -12.14 17.20 47.92
C GLY A 74 -11.46 18.19 46.98
N ARG A 75 -11.11 19.38 47.51
CA ARG A 75 -9.87 20.03 47.11
C ARG A 75 -8.71 19.17 47.61
N GLU A 76 -7.90 18.63 46.72
CA GLU A 76 -6.49 18.33 46.99
C GLU A 76 -5.65 19.29 46.15
N GLU A 77 -4.78 20.01 46.84
CA GLU A 77 -3.83 20.97 46.29
C GLU A 77 -2.76 20.25 45.45
N PRO A 78 -2.10 20.94 44.51
CA PRO A 78 -1.04 20.32 43.71
C PRO A 78 0.19 20.04 44.57
N LEU A 79 0.42 18.75 44.85
CA LEU A 79 1.69 18.23 45.37
C LEU A 79 2.79 18.39 44.32
N LYS A 80 3.44 19.55 44.38
CA LYS A 80 4.78 19.79 43.83
C LYS A 80 5.78 19.26 44.85
N GLY A 81 6.41 18.13 44.57
CA GLY A 81 7.59 17.70 45.33
C GLY A 81 7.92 16.21 45.23
N GLY A 82 9.02 15.93 44.54
CA GLY A 82 9.98 14.89 44.92
C GLY A 82 9.70 13.47 44.41
N GLN A 83 10.32 13.11 43.27
CA GLN A 83 11.00 11.82 43.20
C GLN A 83 12.09 11.79 42.11
N ASP A 84 13.33 11.91 42.59
CA ASP A 84 14.48 11.02 42.37
C ASP A 84 14.95 10.76 40.92
N GLU A 85 15.69 11.72 40.35
CA GLU A 85 16.68 11.44 39.31
C GLU A 85 17.99 10.97 39.97
N GLU A 86 18.10 9.68 40.25
CA GLU A 86 19.38 9.06 40.58
C GLU A 86 19.52 7.69 39.93
N GLN A 87 19.56 7.65 38.59
CA GLN A 87 20.40 6.70 37.86
C GLN A 87 20.59 7.06 36.38
N GLY A 88 21.63 7.86 36.13
CA GLY A 88 22.54 7.70 34.99
C GLY A 88 22.01 7.96 33.58
N ASN A 89 22.04 9.22 33.12
CA ASN A 89 22.91 9.64 32.01
C ASN A 89 22.81 11.15 31.75
N GLY A 90 23.91 11.88 31.95
CA GLY A 90 24.23 13.11 31.21
C GLY A 90 23.39 14.36 31.48
N GLY A 91 23.24 14.75 32.76
CA GLY A 91 22.69 16.06 33.13
C GLY A 91 23.49 17.22 32.51
N PHE A 92 22.79 18.18 31.93
CA PHE A 92 23.34 19.37 31.27
C PHE A 92 24.04 20.27 32.31
N ASP A 93 25.37 20.15 32.41
CA ASP A 93 26.18 20.99 33.30
C ASP A 93 26.38 22.38 32.68
N ILE A 94 25.59 23.35 33.15
CA ILE A 94 25.64 24.75 32.73
C ILE A 94 27.02 25.36 33.02
N TYR A 95 27.75 24.88 34.03
CA TYR A 95 29.06 25.43 34.35
C TYR A 95 30.16 24.87 33.44
N ALA A 96 30.01 23.67 32.89
CA ALA A 96 30.97 23.05 31.96
C ALA A 96 31.05 23.75 30.59
N ASP A 97 29.99 24.47 30.19
CA ASP A 97 29.90 25.19 28.92
C ASP A 97 30.60 26.56 28.97
N PHE A 98 30.70 27.17 30.16
CA PHE A 98 31.38 28.47 30.35
C PHE A 98 32.88 28.37 30.60
N ASN A 99 33.38 27.21 31.06
CA ASN A 99 34.80 26.96 31.31
C ASN A 99 35.42 25.95 30.32
N ASN A 100 34.72 25.63 29.22
CA ASN A 100 35.23 24.88 28.07
C ASN A 100 35.67 23.43 28.38
N ALA A 101 35.22 22.88 29.52
CA ALA A 101 35.56 21.54 29.99
C ALA A 101 34.52 20.47 29.61
N GLY A 102 33.38 20.88 29.04
CA GLY A 102 32.31 19.96 28.59
C GLY A 102 32.56 19.29 27.22
N PRO A 103 31.90 18.15 26.93
CA PRO A 103 32.01 17.47 25.64
C PRO A 103 31.49 18.36 24.50
N ARG A 104 32.38 18.71 23.55
CA ARG A 104 32.00 19.52 22.38
C ARG A 104 31.21 18.67 21.39
N TYR A 105 29.89 18.83 21.38
CA TYR A 105 29.00 18.18 20.41
C TYR A 105 29.06 18.85 19.03
N SER A 106 30.21 18.76 18.34
CA SER A 106 30.30 19.08 16.92
C SER A 106 31.54 18.45 16.27
N SER A 107 31.48 17.15 15.96
CA SER A 107 32.48 16.47 15.12
C SER A 107 31.90 15.88 13.83
N ALA A 108 30.65 16.18 13.48
CA ALA A 108 30.01 15.63 12.28
C ALA A 108 30.45 16.25 10.94
N LEU A 109 31.38 17.23 10.94
CA LEU A 109 32.07 17.71 9.75
C LEU A 109 33.52 18.07 10.07
N VAL A 110 34.33 17.05 10.41
CA VAL A 110 35.79 17.18 10.39
C VAL A 110 36.31 16.32 9.26
N GLY A 111 36.28 16.90 8.06
CA GLY A 111 37.27 16.54 7.05
C GLY A 111 38.62 17.11 7.48
N ASN A 112 39.64 16.25 7.47
CA ASN A 112 41.03 16.58 7.70
C ASN A 112 41.42 17.93 7.06
N ASN A 113 42.00 18.82 7.86
CA ASN A 113 43.00 19.77 7.41
C ASN A 113 43.76 20.31 8.63
N ASP A 114 44.96 19.77 8.83
CA ASP A 114 46.04 20.48 9.49
C ASP A 114 46.36 21.75 8.70
N GLY A 115 46.49 22.87 9.41
CA GLY A 115 46.99 24.13 8.85
C GLY A 115 45.88 25.16 8.58
N TYR A 116 45.86 26.19 9.43
CA TYR A 116 45.21 27.46 9.11
C TYR A 116 45.73 27.97 7.76
N GLN A 117 44.88 27.95 6.72
CA GLN A 117 45.10 28.77 5.54
C GLN A 117 44.51 30.16 5.77
N PRO A 118 45.33 31.23 5.87
CA PRO A 118 44.83 32.59 5.86
C PRO A 118 44.27 32.91 4.47
N LEU A 119 43.03 33.41 4.43
CA LEU A 119 42.41 33.95 3.23
C LEU A 119 43.19 35.20 2.75
N PRO A 120 43.46 35.36 1.44
CA PRO A 120 44.14 36.53 0.91
C PRO A 120 43.22 37.78 1.04
N PRO A 121 43.70 38.90 1.60
CA PRO A 121 42.90 40.10 1.71
C PRO A 121 42.79 40.82 0.36
N LEU A 122 41.56 41.06 -0.10
CA LEU A 122 41.30 42.05 -1.14
C LEU A 122 41.49 43.46 -0.57
N THR A 123 42.33 44.23 -1.25
CA THR A 123 42.64 45.63 -0.97
C THR A 123 41.43 46.55 -1.23
N PRO A 124 41.37 47.71 -0.54
CA PRO A 124 41.78 48.93 -1.23
C PRO A 124 42.77 49.78 -0.43
N LYS A 125 43.62 50.50 -1.19
CA LYS A 125 44.69 51.37 -0.72
C LYS A 125 44.18 52.51 0.18
N HIS A 126 44.77 52.66 1.36
CA HIS A 126 44.93 53.98 1.99
C HIS A 126 46.33 54.08 2.62
N LYS A 127 46.96 55.23 2.42
CA LYS A 127 48.35 55.57 2.78
C LYS A 127 48.53 55.77 4.30
N GLU A 128 49.66 55.26 4.78
CA GLU A 128 50.64 55.77 5.78
C GLU A 128 50.10 56.51 7.02
N ASP A 129 50.30 55.93 8.22
CA ASP A 129 51.42 56.30 9.12
C ASP A 129 51.49 55.45 10.41
N SER A 130 52.73 55.10 10.79
CA SER A 130 53.28 55.00 12.17
C SER A 130 52.79 53.97 13.22
N GLN A 131 53.74 53.10 13.59
CA GLN A 131 54.16 52.70 14.96
C GLN A 131 53.19 52.05 15.97
N ASN A 132 53.59 50.84 16.39
CA ASN A 132 53.41 50.18 17.69
C ASN A 132 52.32 50.74 18.63
N THR A 133 51.21 50.01 18.74
CA THR A 133 50.54 49.70 20.01
C THR A 133 49.54 48.58 19.75
N VAL A 134 49.23 47.82 20.80
CA VAL A 134 48.00 47.00 20.88
C VAL A 134 46.84 47.96 20.61
N GLY A 135 46.47 48.05 19.34
CA GLY A 135 45.47 48.99 18.84
C GLY A 135 44.08 48.47 19.18
N PRO A 136 43.17 49.37 19.58
CA PRO A 136 41.87 49.02 20.12
C PRO A 136 41.09 48.24 19.06
N VAL A 137 40.28 47.27 19.52
CA VAL A 137 39.14 46.75 18.77
C VAL A 137 38.54 47.94 18.04
N GLU A 138 38.71 48.01 16.72
CA GLU A 138 37.93 48.90 15.89
C GLU A 138 36.50 48.48 16.18
N LEU A 139 35.88 49.23 17.08
CA LEU A 139 34.47 49.31 17.25
C LEU A 139 34.00 49.79 15.88
N VAL A 140 33.89 48.85 14.93
CA VAL A 140 33.02 48.95 13.77
C VAL A 140 31.72 49.30 14.42
N THR A 141 31.50 50.61 14.47
CA THR A 141 30.43 51.22 15.22
C THR A 141 29.26 50.77 14.39
N VAL A 142 28.69 49.63 14.80
CA VAL A 142 27.45 49.12 14.24
C VAL A 142 26.58 50.36 14.31
N PRO A 143 26.19 50.97 13.17
CA PRO A 143 25.52 52.26 13.19
C PRO A 143 24.41 52.09 14.22
N ALA A 144 24.55 52.80 15.34
CA ALA A 144 23.62 52.65 16.44
C ALA A 144 22.29 52.98 15.80
N LEU A 145 21.44 51.98 15.64
CA LEU A 145 20.15 52.13 14.98
C LEU A 145 19.44 53.26 15.72
N GLY A 146 19.47 54.45 15.14
CA GLY A 146 18.98 55.63 15.79
C GLY A 146 17.46 55.54 15.97
N PRO A 147 16.88 56.37 16.82
CA PRO A 147 15.43 56.44 17.03
C PRO A 147 14.62 56.74 15.76
N GLU A 148 15.27 57.04 14.62
CA GLU A 148 14.64 57.18 13.30
C GLU A 148 14.17 55.88 12.63
N TRP A 149 14.60 54.69 13.10
CA TRP A 149 14.18 53.43 12.49
C TRP A 149 12.74 53.09 12.83
N GLN A 150 11.88 53.08 11.82
CA GLN A 150 10.48 52.74 12.02
C GLN A 150 10.35 51.25 12.42
N ARG A 151 9.37 50.94 13.27
CA ARG A 151 9.08 49.57 13.74
C ARG A 151 8.89 48.57 12.59
N SER A 152 8.45 49.05 11.42
CA SER A 152 8.35 48.30 10.16
C SER A 152 9.71 47.91 9.58
N GLU A 153 10.71 48.78 9.62
CA GLU A 153 12.06 48.52 9.10
C GLU A 153 12.81 47.49 9.96
N LEU A 154 12.67 47.57 11.28
CA LEU A 154 13.18 46.55 12.21
C LEU A 154 12.53 45.18 11.97
N HIS A 155 11.23 45.16 11.67
CA HIS A 155 10.53 43.92 11.31
C HIS A 155 11.06 43.34 10.00
N ASP A 156 11.28 44.18 8.99
CA ASP A 156 11.82 43.77 7.67
C ASP A 156 13.25 43.21 7.75
N MET A 157 14.05 43.69 8.71
CA MET A 157 15.39 43.15 8.97
C MET A 157 15.36 41.80 9.69
N SER A 158 14.29 41.49 10.43
CA SER A 158 14.14 40.22 11.15
C SER A 158 14.02 39.01 10.21
N LYS A 159 14.37 37.81 10.71
CA LYS A 159 14.17 36.56 9.96
C LYS A 159 12.70 36.34 9.59
N ALA A 160 11.77 36.79 10.43
CA ALA A 160 10.34 36.71 10.19
C ALA A 160 9.91 37.62 9.03
N GLY A 161 10.26 38.91 9.07
CA GLY A 161 9.95 39.86 7.98
C GLY A 161 10.58 39.46 6.65
N ARG A 162 11.83 38.95 6.64
CA ARG A 162 12.44 38.39 5.41
C ARG A 162 11.67 37.20 4.84
N ARG A 163 11.06 36.35 5.67
CA ARG A 163 10.23 35.21 5.21
C ARG A 163 8.89 35.71 4.66
N GLU A 164 8.29 36.70 5.30
CA GLU A 164 7.03 37.32 4.85
C GLU A 164 7.21 38.02 3.51
N LYS A 165 8.24 38.86 3.37
CA LYS A 165 8.60 39.51 2.10
C LYS A 165 8.88 38.51 0.97
N LYS A 166 9.51 37.36 1.28
CA LYS A 166 9.67 36.25 0.33
C LYS A 166 8.34 35.58 -0.03
N ARG A 167 7.41 35.42 0.92
CA ARG A 167 6.07 34.87 0.67
C ARG A 167 5.24 35.82 -0.17
N GLU A 168 5.23 37.11 0.14
CA GLU A 168 4.52 38.15 -0.60
C GLU A 168 5.06 38.30 -2.02
N SER A 169 6.37 38.33 -2.20
CA SER A 169 6.96 38.35 -3.55
C SER A 169 6.65 37.10 -4.36
N ARG A 170 6.52 35.92 -3.72
CA ARG A 170 6.04 34.69 -4.39
C ARG A 170 4.56 34.77 -4.75
N GLN A 171 3.71 35.27 -3.84
CA GLN A 171 2.28 35.48 -4.10
C GLN A 171 2.03 36.52 -5.19
N GLY A 172 2.79 37.61 -5.21
CA GLY A 172 2.76 38.63 -6.26
C GLY A 172 3.17 38.06 -7.61
N LYS A 173 4.26 37.28 -7.66
CA LYS A 173 4.68 36.56 -8.87
C LYS A 173 3.63 35.56 -9.36
N TRP A 174 2.99 34.83 -8.45
CA TRP A 174 1.91 33.90 -8.78
C TRP A 174 0.68 34.61 -9.32
N THR A 175 0.30 35.74 -8.71
CA THR A 175 -0.85 36.55 -9.13
C THR A 175 -0.60 37.16 -10.51
N ALA A 176 0.59 37.72 -10.75
CA ALA A 176 1.01 38.23 -12.06
C ALA A 176 1.07 37.13 -13.13
N TRP A 177 1.51 35.92 -12.76
CA TRP A 177 1.50 34.77 -13.65
C TRP A 177 0.08 34.31 -14.01
N LYS A 178 -0.83 34.24 -13.02
CA LYS A 178 -2.23 33.88 -13.24
C LYS A 178 -2.95 34.89 -14.15
N ARG A 179 -2.62 36.17 -14.01
CA ARG A 179 -3.09 37.26 -14.89
C ARG A 179 -2.45 37.26 -16.28
N GLY A 180 -1.33 36.56 -16.46
CA GLY A 180 -0.62 36.46 -17.74
C GLY A 180 0.35 37.60 -18.04
N GLU A 181 0.60 38.49 -17.06
CA GLU A 181 1.50 39.64 -17.18
C GLU A 181 2.98 39.23 -17.18
N ARG A 182 3.31 38.09 -16.57
CA ARG A 182 4.69 37.56 -16.48
C ARG A 182 4.71 36.03 -16.60
N GLY A 183 5.61 35.48 -17.41
CA GLY A 183 5.83 34.02 -17.46
C GLY A 183 6.55 33.48 -16.22
N MET A 184 6.28 32.22 -15.86
CA MET A 184 6.78 31.60 -14.63
C MET A 184 8.32 31.53 -14.58
N CYS A 185 8.94 31.33 -15.75
CA CYS A 185 10.39 31.32 -15.98
C CYS A 185 10.78 32.27 -17.12
N GLY A 186 10.40 33.55 -17.03
CA GLY A 186 10.73 34.56 -18.04
C GLY A 186 9.80 34.56 -19.26
N LYS A 187 10.27 35.02 -20.42
CA LYS A 187 9.43 35.22 -21.63
C LYS A 187 8.91 33.93 -22.27
N TRP A 188 9.50 32.78 -21.96
CA TRP A 188 9.24 31.52 -22.67
C TRP A 188 8.11 30.68 -22.05
N PHE A 189 7.87 30.82 -20.74
CA PHE A 189 6.84 30.07 -20.01
C PHE A 189 5.58 30.92 -19.76
N THR A 190 4.94 31.36 -20.85
CA THR A 190 3.64 32.03 -20.80
C THR A 190 2.52 31.04 -20.43
N ARG A 191 1.38 31.54 -19.93
CA ARG A 191 0.25 30.70 -19.51
C ARG A 191 -0.26 29.74 -20.61
N ARG A 192 -0.17 30.16 -21.88
CA ARG A 192 -0.56 29.30 -23.02
C ARG A 192 0.44 28.17 -23.23
N VAL A 193 1.73 28.49 -23.24
CA VAL A 193 2.82 27.50 -23.40
C VAL A 193 2.85 26.51 -22.23
N THR A 194 2.64 26.97 -20.99
CA THR A 194 2.56 26.06 -19.83
C THR A 194 1.47 25.00 -19.99
N VAL A 195 0.30 25.37 -20.53
CA VAL A 195 -0.83 24.44 -20.70
C VAL A 195 -0.51 23.40 -21.77
N PHE A 196 0.01 23.81 -22.93
CA PHE A 196 0.43 22.87 -23.97
C PHE A 196 1.57 21.96 -23.51
N PHE A 197 2.52 22.49 -22.74
CA PHE A 197 3.60 21.69 -22.15
C PHE A 197 3.07 20.65 -21.15
N LEU A 198 2.21 21.05 -20.22
CA LEU A 198 1.63 20.15 -19.22
C LEU A 198 0.75 19.09 -19.89
N PHE A 199 -0.01 19.47 -20.92
CA PHE A 199 -0.77 18.55 -21.75
C PHE A 199 0.15 17.54 -22.48
N GLY A 200 1.24 18.02 -23.10
CA GLY A 200 2.24 17.16 -23.73
C GLY A 200 2.91 16.21 -22.74
N LEU A 201 3.27 16.69 -21.54
CA LEU A 201 3.80 15.88 -20.45
C LEU A 201 2.80 14.81 -20.02
N ALA A 202 1.52 15.17 -19.86
CA ALA A 202 0.47 14.22 -19.51
C ALA A 202 0.30 13.12 -20.58
N ILE A 203 0.41 13.47 -21.87
CA ILE A 203 0.42 12.49 -22.97
C ILE A 203 1.64 11.57 -22.86
N VAL A 204 2.84 12.11 -22.66
CA VAL A 204 4.07 11.30 -22.52
C VAL A 204 3.97 10.36 -21.32
N VAL A 205 3.49 10.85 -20.17
CA VAL A 205 3.25 10.01 -18.99
C VAL A 205 2.20 8.95 -19.28
N GLY A 206 1.11 9.30 -20.00
CA GLY A 206 0.09 8.33 -20.42
C GLY A 206 0.65 7.22 -21.32
N ILE A 207 1.52 7.57 -22.27
CA ILE A 207 2.20 6.59 -23.14
C ILE A 207 3.15 5.72 -22.33
N LEU A 208 3.96 6.31 -21.43
CA LEU A 208 4.87 5.55 -20.57
C LEU A 208 4.11 4.59 -19.66
N LEU A 209 3.00 5.01 -19.06
CA LEU A 209 2.15 4.13 -18.25
C LEU A 209 1.53 3.01 -19.12
N ALA A 210 1.04 3.30 -20.32
CA ALA A 210 0.50 2.28 -21.21
C ALA A 210 1.53 1.20 -21.62
N ILE A 211 2.81 1.56 -21.62
CA ILE A 211 3.94 0.66 -21.93
C ILE A 211 4.44 -0.06 -20.67
N MET A 212 4.49 0.63 -19.53
CA MET A 212 5.06 0.11 -18.28
C MET A 212 4.06 -0.72 -17.45
N VAL A 213 2.76 -0.57 -17.67
CA VAL A 213 1.76 -1.40 -16.99
C VAL A 213 1.94 -2.85 -17.45
N PRO A 214 2.22 -3.79 -16.52
CA PRO A 214 2.37 -5.19 -16.86
C PRO A 214 1.04 -5.74 -17.39
N ARG A 215 1.12 -6.64 -18.36
CA ARG A 215 -0.02 -7.35 -18.94
C ARG A 215 -0.06 -8.76 -18.38
N VAL A 216 -1.28 -9.27 -18.20
CA VAL A 216 -1.49 -10.65 -17.78
C VAL A 216 -0.90 -11.57 -18.87
N PRO A 217 0.03 -12.47 -18.51
CA PRO A 217 0.57 -13.43 -19.47
C PRO A 217 -0.51 -14.47 -19.81
N SER A 218 -0.40 -15.04 -21.01
CA SER A 218 -1.18 -16.24 -21.32
C SER A 218 -0.43 -17.46 -20.78
N VAL A 219 -1.18 -18.47 -20.32
CA VAL A 219 -0.63 -19.70 -19.78
C VAL A 219 -1.04 -20.85 -20.69
N THR A 220 -0.05 -21.63 -21.11
CA THR A 220 -0.26 -22.84 -21.90
C THR A 220 0.24 -24.01 -21.08
N ILE A 221 -0.53 -25.11 -21.03
CA ILE A 221 -0.08 -26.36 -20.41
C ILE A 221 0.66 -27.17 -21.47
N ASN A 222 1.75 -27.82 -21.07
CA ASN A 222 2.47 -28.75 -21.93
C ASN A 222 1.54 -29.92 -22.34
N SER A 223 1.38 -30.15 -23.65
CA SER A 223 0.50 -31.22 -24.15
C SER A 223 0.99 -32.62 -23.81
N ASP A 224 2.29 -32.79 -23.69
CA ASP A 224 2.90 -34.12 -23.59
C ASP A 224 3.00 -34.59 -22.13
N THR A 225 3.34 -33.66 -21.22
CA THR A 225 3.50 -33.92 -19.78
C THR A 225 2.86 -32.81 -18.95
N PRO A 226 1.52 -32.69 -18.93
CA PRO A 226 0.81 -31.64 -18.19
C PRO A 226 1.01 -31.73 -16.66
N LEU A 227 1.26 -32.94 -16.15
CA LEU A 227 1.61 -33.23 -14.77
C LEU A 227 2.98 -33.93 -14.74
N ALA A 228 3.90 -33.39 -13.94
CA ALA A 228 5.22 -33.93 -13.71
C ALA A 228 5.34 -34.48 -12.28
N ASN A 229 6.19 -35.48 -12.11
CA ASN A 229 6.40 -36.14 -10.82
C ASN A 229 7.05 -35.17 -9.83
N ALA A 230 6.60 -35.20 -8.58
CA ALA A 230 7.23 -34.41 -7.52
C ALA A 230 8.68 -34.87 -7.26
N THR A 231 9.58 -33.92 -7.14
CA THR A 231 11.01 -34.10 -6.90
C THR A 231 11.49 -33.21 -5.76
N GLY A 232 12.62 -33.56 -5.15
CA GLY A 232 13.22 -32.81 -4.04
C GLY A 232 12.33 -32.78 -2.79
N ASP A 233 12.36 -31.65 -2.07
CA ASP A 233 11.63 -31.45 -0.81
C ASP A 233 10.11 -31.55 -0.96
N TRP A 234 9.57 -31.24 -2.15
CA TRP A 234 8.12 -31.35 -2.39
C TRP A 234 7.63 -32.80 -2.40
N LYS A 235 8.49 -33.74 -2.79
CA LYS A 235 8.15 -35.17 -2.79
C LYS A 235 7.87 -35.69 -1.37
N THR A 236 8.55 -35.15 -0.36
CA THR A 236 8.41 -35.55 1.04
C THR A 236 7.40 -34.70 1.82
N ALA A 237 7.02 -33.54 1.28
CA ALA A 237 6.06 -32.63 1.92
C ALA A 237 4.64 -33.18 2.00
N VAL A 238 4.24 -34.04 1.05
CA VAL A 238 2.89 -34.63 0.98
C VAL A 238 3.01 -36.16 0.93
N PRO A 239 2.36 -36.90 1.84
CA PRO A 239 2.35 -38.35 1.78
C PRO A 239 1.55 -38.84 0.57
N THR A 240 2.11 -39.83 -0.12
CA THR A 240 1.44 -40.54 -1.22
C THR A 240 0.67 -41.74 -0.68
N TYR A 241 -0.67 -41.70 -0.73
CA TYR A 241 -1.51 -42.84 -0.39
C TYR A 241 -2.82 -42.82 -1.18
N PHE A 242 -3.40 -44.00 -1.38
CA PHE A 242 -4.75 -44.23 -1.87
C PHE A 242 -5.39 -45.25 -0.95
N ASN A 243 -6.61 -44.98 -0.50
CA ASN A 243 -7.40 -45.89 0.31
C ASN A 243 -8.81 -45.95 -0.26
N ARG A 244 -9.42 -47.14 -0.18
CA ARG A 244 -10.82 -47.38 -0.58
C ARG A 244 -11.82 -47.17 0.56
N SER A 245 -11.39 -47.35 1.82
CA SER A 245 -12.27 -47.28 2.98
C SER A 245 -11.61 -46.58 4.17
N PRO A 246 -11.85 -45.28 4.39
CA PRO A 246 -12.64 -44.38 3.53
C PRO A 246 -11.93 -44.08 2.20
N ALA A 247 -12.72 -43.78 1.16
CA ALA A 247 -12.19 -43.50 -0.17
C ALA A 247 -11.46 -42.15 -0.18
N ASN A 248 -10.13 -42.18 -0.13
CA ASN A 248 -9.32 -40.98 -0.17
C ASN A 248 -8.02 -41.19 -0.93
N PHE A 249 -7.43 -40.10 -1.37
CA PHE A 249 -6.09 -40.10 -1.92
C PHE A 249 -5.37 -38.81 -1.56
N SER A 250 -4.05 -38.91 -1.53
CA SER A 250 -3.14 -37.78 -1.35
C SER A 250 -1.86 -38.06 -2.12
N PHE A 251 -1.35 -37.08 -2.87
CA PHE A 251 -0.02 -37.15 -3.47
C PHE A 251 0.50 -35.78 -3.93
N PRO A 252 1.84 -35.55 -3.92
CA PRO A 252 2.43 -34.36 -4.51
C PRO A 252 2.67 -34.54 -6.02
N ALA A 253 2.45 -33.48 -6.78
CA ALA A 253 2.89 -33.38 -8.17
C ALA A 253 3.25 -31.95 -8.55
N TYR A 254 3.80 -31.75 -9.74
CA TYR A 254 3.98 -30.44 -10.35
C TYR A 254 3.08 -30.32 -11.57
N ALA A 255 2.43 -29.17 -11.76
CA ALA A 255 1.87 -28.81 -13.06
C ALA A 255 2.96 -28.11 -13.89
N ASP A 256 3.19 -28.62 -15.10
CA ASP A 256 4.13 -28.03 -16.05
C ASP A 256 3.43 -26.98 -16.90
N LEU A 257 3.74 -25.72 -16.60
CA LEU A 257 3.10 -24.56 -17.20
C LEU A 257 4.13 -23.77 -18.00
N GLN A 258 3.79 -23.42 -19.23
CA GLN A 258 4.55 -22.47 -20.02
C GLN A 258 3.85 -21.11 -19.98
N LEU A 259 4.53 -20.12 -19.40
CA LEU A 259 4.05 -18.75 -19.35
C LEU A 259 4.48 -18.02 -20.62
N ASN A 260 3.57 -17.39 -21.33
CA ASN A 260 3.90 -16.52 -22.46
C ASN A 260 3.91 -15.06 -22.01
N THR A 261 5.11 -14.50 -21.84
CA THR A 261 5.34 -13.09 -21.49
C THR A 261 5.68 -12.22 -22.72
N GLY A 262 5.40 -12.69 -23.94
CA GLY A 262 5.71 -12.02 -25.21
C GLY A 262 5.18 -10.59 -25.34
N SER A 263 4.04 -10.30 -24.72
CA SER A 263 3.40 -8.98 -24.73
C SER A 263 3.93 -8.02 -23.65
N ASN A 264 4.76 -8.51 -22.74
CA ASN A 264 5.33 -7.74 -21.64
C ASN A 264 6.71 -7.20 -21.99
N ILE A 265 6.92 -5.91 -21.79
CA ILE A 265 8.21 -5.25 -22.03
C ILE A 265 9.10 -5.33 -20.78
N LEU A 266 8.48 -5.30 -19.60
CA LEU A 266 9.14 -5.41 -18.31
C LEU A 266 9.00 -6.82 -17.73
N PRO A 267 9.95 -7.28 -16.89
CA PRO A 267 9.82 -8.55 -16.18
C PRO A 267 8.55 -8.56 -15.33
N LEU A 268 7.86 -9.71 -15.32
CA LEU A 268 6.69 -9.89 -14.48
C LEU A 268 7.13 -10.34 -13.09
N ILE A 269 6.57 -9.69 -12.07
CA ILE A 269 6.79 -10.07 -10.69
C ILE A 269 5.46 -10.56 -10.14
N PHE A 270 5.39 -11.84 -9.82
CA PHE A 270 4.25 -12.44 -9.14
C PHE A 270 4.50 -12.36 -7.64
N SER A 271 3.52 -11.86 -6.88
CA SER A 271 3.53 -11.96 -5.42
C SER A 271 3.06 -13.33 -4.96
N ASN A 272 2.07 -13.89 -5.64
CA ASN A 272 1.54 -15.22 -5.39
C ASN A 272 0.96 -15.79 -6.70
N ILE A 273 1.11 -17.09 -6.90
CA ILE A 273 0.41 -17.83 -7.95
C ILE A 273 -0.26 -19.01 -7.26
N LYS A 274 -1.58 -19.10 -7.34
CA LYS A 274 -2.36 -20.21 -6.82
C LYS A 274 -2.92 -21.04 -7.96
N GLY A 275 -2.89 -22.35 -7.81
CA GLY A 275 -3.52 -23.29 -8.72
C GLY A 275 -4.60 -24.08 -8.00
N TYR A 276 -5.74 -24.22 -8.65
CA TYR A 276 -6.83 -25.09 -8.22
C TYR A 276 -7.11 -26.07 -9.35
N VAL A 277 -7.07 -27.36 -9.03
CA VAL A 277 -7.37 -28.42 -10.00
C VAL A 277 -8.74 -28.98 -9.69
N TYR A 278 -9.59 -29.00 -10.70
CA TYR A 278 -10.90 -29.62 -10.67
C TYR A 278 -10.91 -30.83 -11.59
N ASP A 279 -11.50 -31.92 -11.14
CA ASP A 279 -11.82 -33.04 -12.02
C ASP A 279 -12.79 -32.58 -13.12
N LEU A 280 -12.53 -32.94 -14.38
CA LEU A 280 -13.30 -32.39 -15.49
C LEU A 280 -14.75 -32.93 -15.52
N ASP A 281 -14.91 -34.21 -15.19
CA ASP A 281 -16.20 -34.90 -15.31
C ASP A 281 -17.13 -34.54 -14.13
N THR A 282 -16.60 -34.46 -12.92
CA THR A 282 -17.39 -34.17 -11.70
C THR A 282 -17.34 -32.72 -11.25
N SER A 283 -16.41 -31.91 -11.78
CA SER A 283 -16.15 -30.53 -11.33
C SER A 283 -15.82 -30.42 -9.84
N ARG A 284 -15.34 -31.50 -9.21
CA ARG A 284 -14.87 -31.51 -7.81
C ARG A 284 -13.43 -31.03 -7.74
N GLU A 285 -13.12 -30.23 -6.71
CA GLU A 285 -11.75 -29.82 -6.43
C GLU A 285 -10.96 -31.01 -5.87
N ILE A 286 -9.79 -31.24 -6.45
CA ILE A 286 -8.94 -32.41 -6.14
C ILE A 286 -7.51 -32.02 -5.79
N ALA A 287 -7.09 -30.80 -6.14
CA ALA A 287 -5.74 -30.34 -5.82
C ALA A 287 -5.70 -28.83 -5.64
N THR A 288 -4.81 -28.41 -4.75
CA THR A 288 -4.48 -26.99 -4.56
C THR A 288 -2.98 -26.83 -4.56
N GLY A 289 -2.51 -25.68 -5.02
CA GLY A 289 -1.10 -25.33 -4.99
C GLY A 289 -0.92 -23.84 -4.88
N SER A 290 0.19 -23.43 -4.29
CA SER A 290 0.57 -22.02 -4.28
C SER A 290 2.07 -21.88 -4.34
N THR A 291 2.53 -20.89 -5.10
CA THR A 291 3.92 -20.42 -5.04
C THR A 291 3.95 -18.99 -4.54
N GLY A 292 4.96 -18.67 -3.74
CA GLY A 292 5.20 -17.30 -3.29
C GLY A 292 5.77 -16.40 -4.40
N HIS A 293 6.56 -15.42 -3.96
CA HIS A 293 7.13 -14.41 -4.83
C HIS A 293 8.05 -15.00 -5.91
N LYS A 294 7.75 -14.75 -7.19
CA LYS A 294 8.60 -15.18 -8.30
C LYS A 294 8.67 -14.13 -9.40
N THR A 295 9.87 -13.92 -9.92
CA THR A 295 10.11 -13.03 -11.05
C THR A 295 10.32 -13.84 -12.32
N VAL A 296 9.65 -13.42 -13.39
CA VAL A 296 9.64 -14.10 -14.67
C VAL A 296 10.13 -13.12 -15.76
N PRO A 297 11.06 -13.53 -16.63
CA PRO A 297 11.63 -12.65 -17.64
C PRO A 297 10.56 -12.14 -18.63
N ALA A 298 10.77 -10.93 -19.13
CA ALA A 298 9.93 -10.34 -20.17
C ALA A 298 10.19 -11.00 -21.53
N LYS A 299 9.23 -10.91 -22.46
CA LYS A 299 9.36 -11.35 -23.86
C LYS A 299 9.92 -12.77 -24.05
N SER A 300 9.54 -13.70 -23.18
CA SER A 300 10.06 -15.07 -23.21
C SER A 300 8.94 -16.08 -22.91
N PHE A 301 9.29 -17.36 -23.05
CA PHE A 301 8.40 -18.49 -22.78
C PHE A 301 8.96 -19.35 -21.64
N PRO A 302 9.09 -18.81 -20.42
CA PRO A 302 9.64 -19.55 -19.31
C PRO A 302 8.72 -20.68 -18.89
N GLU A 303 9.32 -21.85 -18.69
CA GLU A 303 8.71 -23.01 -18.05
C GLU A 303 8.61 -22.77 -16.54
N PHE A 304 7.46 -23.12 -15.99
CA PHE A 304 7.09 -22.87 -14.62
C PHE A 304 6.43 -24.11 -14.04
N LEU A 305 7.12 -24.74 -13.09
CA LEU A 305 6.59 -25.87 -12.33
C LEU A 305 5.81 -25.34 -11.12
N LEU A 306 4.49 -25.57 -11.13
CA LEU A 306 3.61 -25.23 -10.01
C LEU A 306 3.46 -26.44 -9.07
N PRO A 307 3.95 -26.40 -7.82
CA PRO A 307 3.69 -27.44 -6.84
C PRO A 307 2.19 -27.54 -6.56
N LEU A 308 1.65 -28.72 -6.80
CA LEU A 308 0.26 -29.07 -6.54
C LEU A 308 0.21 -30.20 -5.49
N ASN A 309 -0.64 -30.01 -4.50
CA ASN A 309 -1.02 -31.01 -3.53
C ASN A 309 -2.37 -31.59 -3.93
N PHE A 310 -2.37 -32.83 -4.43
CA PHE A 310 -3.58 -33.56 -4.76
C PHE A 310 -4.09 -34.21 -3.48
N SER A 311 -5.30 -33.88 -3.07
CA SER A 311 -5.97 -34.47 -1.92
C SER A 311 -7.47 -34.50 -2.14
N TYR A 312 -8.08 -35.66 -2.00
CA TYR A 312 -9.52 -35.82 -2.13
C TYR A 312 -10.03 -36.86 -1.14
N ILE A 313 -11.24 -36.63 -0.63
CA ILE A 313 -11.93 -37.54 0.28
C ILE A 313 -13.39 -37.71 -0.17
N ALA A 314 -13.82 -38.95 -0.25
CA ALA A 314 -15.17 -39.37 -0.53
C ALA A 314 -15.63 -40.40 0.52
N SER A 315 -16.95 -40.55 0.66
CA SER A 315 -17.53 -41.49 1.63
C SER A 315 -17.37 -42.95 1.18
N ASN A 316 -17.41 -43.21 -0.13
CA ASN A 316 -17.36 -44.55 -0.73
C ASN A 316 -16.39 -44.57 -1.91
N ASP A 317 -15.86 -45.75 -2.21
CA ASP A 317 -15.03 -46.03 -3.40
C ASP A 317 -15.84 -45.97 -4.71
N SER A 318 -17.17 -45.96 -4.64
CA SER A 318 -18.05 -45.75 -5.80
C SER A 318 -18.09 -44.30 -6.30
N ASP A 319 -17.38 -43.37 -5.66
CA ASP A 319 -17.35 -41.97 -6.09
C ASP A 319 -16.64 -41.81 -7.43
N ALA A 320 -17.26 -41.10 -8.37
CA ALA A 320 -16.74 -40.95 -9.73
C ALA A 320 -15.39 -40.23 -9.76
N THR A 321 -15.20 -39.19 -8.92
CA THR A 321 -13.93 -38.45 -8.83
C THR A 321 -12.82 -39.37 -8.32
N TRP A 322 -13.09 -40.14 -7.26
CA TRP A 322 -12.11 -41.09 -6.73
C TRP A 322 -11.74 -42.17 -7.76
N ASN A 323 -12.73 -42.75 -8.44
CA ASN A 323 -12.49 -43.78 -9.47
C ASN A 323 -11.70 -43.24 -10.67
N ASN A 324 -12.04 -42.07 -11.19
CA ASN A 324 -11.32 -41.43 -12.31
C ASN A 324 -9.82 -41.28 -12.02
N TRP A 325 -9.48 -40.89 -10.79
CA TRP A 325 -8.08 -40.70 -10.38
C TRP A 325 -7.40 -42.01 -9.97
N TYR A 326 -8.12 -42.92 -9.32
CA TYR A 326 -7.60 -44.24 -9.00
C TYR A 326 -7.25 -45.03 -10.28
N ASP A 327 -8.15 -45.09 -11.26
CA ASP A 327 -7.94 -45.80 -12.52
C ASP A 327 -6.88 -45.14 -13.41
N GLY A 328 -6.71 -43.81 -13.32
CA GLY A 328 -5.62 -43.12 -14.00
C GLY A 328 -4.25 -43.33 -13.36
N CYS A 329 -4.19 -43.60 -12.06
CA CYS A 329 -2.94 -43.76 -11.30
C CYS A 329 -2.58 -45.22 -10.97
N ARG A 330 -3.50 -46.18 -11.18
CA ARG A 330 -3.21 -47.60 -10.95
C ARG A 330 -2.11 -48.11 -11.87
N ASN A 331 -1.46 -49.20 -11.46
CA ASN A 331 -0.39 -49.80 -12.23
C ASN A 331 -0.86 -50.20 -13.64
N ALA A 332 -0.04 -49.95 -14.66
CA ALA A 332 -0.41 -50.32 -16.03
C ALA A 332 -0.65 -51.83 -16.20
N ALA A 333 0.09 -52.67 -15.45
CA ALA A 333 -0.05 -54.12 -15.45
C ALA A 333 -1.33 -54.62 -14.77
N ALA A 334 -1.98 -53.80 -13.94
CA ALA A 334 -3.27 -54.11 -13.31
C ALA A 334 -4.46 -53.71 -14.19
N SER A 335 -4.22 -52.94 -15.26
CA SER A 335 -5.26 -52.52 -16.21
C SER A 335 -5.50 -53.60 -17.27
N ALA A 336 -6.76 -53.86 -17.62
CA ALA A 336 -7.13 -54.88 -18.62
C ALA A 336 -6.55 -54.60 -20.01
N SER A 337 -6.27 -53.34 -20.34
CA SER A 337 -5.70 -52.89 -21.61
C SER A 337 -4.18 -52.83 -21.62
N GLY A 338 -3.52 -53.07 -20.48
CA GLY A 338 -2.06 -52.85 -20.32
C GLY A 338 -1.64 -51.38 -20.38
N ALA A 339 -2.59 -50.44 -20.42
CA ALA A 339 -2.38 -49.00 -20.41
C ALA A 339 -3.15 -48.33 -19.26
N ARG A 340 -2.61 -47.24 -18.74
CA ARG A 340 -3.27 -46.39 -17.73
C ARG A 340 -4.31 -45.51 -18.40
N ASP A 341 -5.44 -45.32 -17.75
CA ASP A 341 -6.44 -44.37 -18.23
C ASP A 341 -5.92 -42.94 -18.06
N SER A 342 -6.31 -42.06 -18.96
CA SER A 342 -5.89 -40.65 -18.89
C SER A 342 -6.76 -39.88 -17.90
N VAL A 343 -6.13 -39.06 -17.04
CA VAL A 343 -6.85 -38.19 -16.12
C VAL A 343 -7.26 -36.91 -16.84
N LYS A 344 -8.47 -36.43 -16.53
CA LYS A 344 -9.06 -35.23 -17.14
C LYS A 344 -9.27 -34.19 -16.06
N PHE A 345 -8.73 -33.00 -16.26
CA PHE A 345 -8.87 -31.95 -15.26
C PHE A 345 -8.94 -30.56 -15.88
N LYS A 346 -9.50 -29.65 -15.09
CA LYS A 346 -9.52 -28.21 -15.33
C LYS A 346 -8.61 -27.55 -14.31
N LEU A 347 -7.61 -26.83 -14.78
CA LEU A 347 -6.71 -26.04 -13.94
C LEU A 347 -7.16 -24.59 -13.97
N ILE A 348 -7.40 -24.03 -12.79
CA ILE A 348 -7.65 -22.60 -12.58
C ILE A 348 -6.43 -22.01 -11.91
N LEU A 349 -5.79 -21.04 -12.57
CA LEU A 349 -4.63 -20.34 -12.05
C LEU A 349 -5.03 -18.93 -11.66
N GLU A 350 -4.86 -18.59 -10.41
CA GLU A 350 -5.03 -17.25 -9.87
C GLU A 350 -3.65 -16.61 -9.67
N MET A 351 -3.40 -15.50 -10.37
CA MET A 351 -2.11 -14.81 -10.39
C MET A 351 -2.25 -13.42 -9.77
N ASP A 352 -1.45 -13.17 -8.74
CA ASP A 352 -1.28 -11.84 -8.15
C ASP A 352 -0.01 -11.22 -8.73
N ILE A 353 -0.18 -10.22 -9.61
CA ILE A 353 0.92 -9.57 -10.33
C ILE A 353 1.16 -8.19 -9.73
N VAL A 354 2.41 -7.92 -9.34
CA VAL A 354 2.81 -6.61 -8.82
C VAL A 354 2.63 -5.53 -9.89
N GLY A 355 1.91 -4.47 -9.55
CA GLY A 355 1.60 -3.37 -10.46
C GLY A 355 0.23 -3.47 -11.14
N LEU A 356 -0.48 -4.60 -11.00
CA LEU A 356 -1.90 -4.69 -11.36
C LEU A 356 -2.74 -4.69 -10.08
N ILE A 357 -3.89 -4.03 -10.15
CA ILE A 357 -4.88 -4.08 -9.07
C ILE A 357 -5.74 -5.33 -9.27
N GLY A 358 -5.85 -6.13 -8.21
CA GLY A 358 -6.65 -7.36 -8.14
C GLY A 358 -5.94 -8.61 -8.63
N SER A 359 -6.52 -9.77 -8.29
CA SER A 359 -6.05 -11.07 -8.78
C SER A 359 -6.59 -11.34 -10.19
N ARG A 360 -5.82 -12.07 -11.00
CA ARG A 360 -6.17 -12.41 -12.38
C ARG A 360 -6.24 -13.91 -12.52
N SER A 361 -7.38 -14.43 -12.94
CA SER A 361 -7.58 -15.85 -13.16
C SER A 361 -7.45 -16.22 -14.65
N THR A 362 -6.82 -17.36 -14.91
CA THR A 362 -6.88 -18.05 -16.21
C THR A 362 -7.32 -19.49 -15.98
N THR A 363 -7.99 -20.07 -16.96
CA THR A 363 -8.50 -21.44 -16.87
C THR A 363 -8.07 -22.21 -18.11
N THR A 364 -7.54 -23.41 -17.88
CA THR A 364 -7.14 -24.34 -18.93
C THR A 364 -7.72 -25.71 -18.62
N GLN A 365 -8.00 -26.48 -19.67
CA GLN A 365 -8.57 -27.83 -19.55
C GLN A 365 -7.63 -28.81 -20.23
N VAL A 366 -7.41 -29.95 -19.57
CA VAL A 366 -6.57 -31.04 -20.05
C VAL A 366 -7.43 -32.30 -20.07
N THR A 367 -7.59 -32.88 -21.25
CA THR A 367 -8.44 -34.07 -21.46
C THR A 367 -7.64 -35.36 -21.56
N ASN A 368 -6.31 -35.28 -21.64
CA ASN A 368 -5.44 -36.44 -21.75
C ASN A 368 -4.13 -36.16 -21.00
N ALA A 369 -4.14 -36.43 -19.69
CA ALA A 369 -2.95 -36.34 -18.86
C ALA A 369 -2.61 -37.71 -18.28
N ASN A 370 -1.31 -38.03 -18.24
CA ASN A 370 -0.83 -39.19 -17.51
C ASN A 370 -0.78 -38.87 -16.01
N CYS A 371 -1.15 -39.82 -15.16
CA CYS A 371 -0.97 -39.64 -13.72
C CYS A 371 0.54 -39.60 -13.37
N PRO A 372 1.00 -38.61 -12.56
CA PRO A 372 2.40 -38.41 -12.20
C PRO A 372 2.92 -39.45 -11.18
N ILE A 373 2.05 -40.31 -10.69
CA ILE A 373 2.44 -41.43 -9.82
C ILE A 373 1.90 -42.73 -10.40
N GLU A 374 2.55 -43.81 -10.03
CA GLU A 374 2.07 -45.15 -10.34
C GLU A 374 1.94 -45.91 -9.03
N LEU A 375 0.74 -46.44 -8.79
CA LEU A 375 0.46 -47.27 -7.63
C LEU A 375 1.08 -48.66 -7.81
N SER A 376 1.40 -49.31 -6.69
CA SER A 376 1.84 -50.71 -6.74
C SER A 376 0.67 -51.61 -7.16
N ILE A 377 0.99 -52.79 -7.71
CA ILE A 377 -0.03 -53.77 -8.17
C ILE A 377 -0.99 -54.17 -7.03
N SER A 378 -0.50 -54.14 -5.78
CA SER A 378 -1.27 -54.48 -4.58
C SER A 378 -1.89 -53.27 -3.88
N ALA A 379 -1.79 -52.07 -4.44
CA ALA A 379 -2.35 -50.86 -3.83
C ALA A 379 -3.88 -50.82 -3.99
N ALA A 380 -4.57 -51.13 -2.89
CA ALA A 380 -6.02 -51.00 -2.73
C ALA A 380 -6.32 -50.50 -1.32
#